data_AF-A0A429EGQ4-F1
#
_entry.id   AF-A0A429EGQ4-F1
#
_cell.length_a   1.000
_cell.length_b   1.000
_cell.length_c   1.000
_cell.angle_alpha   90.00
_cell.angle_beta   90.00
_cell.angle_gamma   90.00
#
_symmetry.space_group_name_H-M   'P 1'
#
loop_
_entity.id
_entity.type
_entity.pdbx_description
1 polymer ?
#
loop_
_entity_poly.entity_id
_entity_poly.type
_entity_poly.pdbx_seq_one_letter_code
_entity_poly.pdbx_strand_id
1 'polypeptide(L)'
;GVAVGASLQDRVSRALAPVGTIQDVLPAAGGFRYYSVTPSVDRRTAASYRLRVGGLVERPRTFRMADLARLRPTALTRDFQCVTGWRVADVRWAGVALPDLLDAVGVAPRARAVRFTSFDGVYTESLTLEQARRRDVLVATRMEDGPVTHDHGGPVRLYVAPMYGYKSLKWLDGIELTDEVEPGYWEERGYDIDAWVGRSNGRDDVPT
;
A
#
# COMPACT_ATOMS: atom_id res chain seq x y z
N GLY A 1 32.74 -47.95 18.39
CA GLY A 1 33.74 -47.08 19.03
C GLY A 1 34.28 -46.11 18.02
N VAL A 2 34.31 -44.83 18.42
CA VAL A 2 35.06 -43.69 17.85
C VAL A 2 34.60 -43.13 16.49
N ALA A 3 34.59 -41.81 16.45
CA ALA A 3 33.95 -40.92 15.49
C ALA A 3 34.97 -40.07 14.71
N VAL A 4 34.41 -39.26 13.79
CA VAL A 4 34.89 -37.97 13.25
C VAL A 4 35.82 -38.00 12.03
N GLY A 5 35.45 -37.21 11.00
CA GLY A 5 36.42 -36.63 10.07
C GLY A 5 35.81 -36.13 8.76
N ALA A 6 35.54 -34.83 8.66
CA ALA A 6 34.96 -34.13 7.52
C ALA A 6 35.94 -33.84 6.38
N SER A 7 35.46 -33.68 5.13
CA SER A 7 35.76 -32.53 4.25
C SER A 7 35.25 -32.72 2.81
N LEU A 8 34.52 -31.69 2.31
CA LEU A 8 34.43 -31.09 0.95
C LEU A 8 35.06 -31.85 -0.25
N GLN A 9 34.51 -31.87 -1.47
CA GLN A 9 34.12 -30.70 -2.28
C GLN A 9 33.47 -31.09 -3.65
N ASP A 10 32.46 -30.32 -4.06
CA ASP A 10 32.00 -29.89 -5.40
C ASP A 10 31.86 -30.85 -6.61
N ARG A 11 30.66 -30.86 -7.22
CA ARG A 11 30.34 -30.06 -8.44
C ARG A 11 28.91 -30.25 -8.98
N VAL A 12 28.14 -29.14 -8.88
CA VAL A 12 27.29 -28.46 -9.89
C VAL A 12 26.42 -29.29 -10.85
N SER A 13 25.11 -29.03 -10.80
CA SER A 13 24.30 -28.73 -12.00
C SER A 13 23.17 -27.76 -11.64
N ARG A 14 23.12 -26.68 -12.41
CA ARG A 14 22.35 -25.45 -12.23
C ARG A 14 21.10 -25.54 -13.12
N ALA A 15 19.90 -25.26 -12.60
CA ALA A 15 18.74 -24.99 -13.45
C ALA A 15 17.69 -24.10 -12.75
N LEU A 16 17.70 -22.83 -13.18
CA LEU A 16 16.56 -21.96 -13.52
C LEU A 16 15.50 -21.58 -12.46
N ALA A 17 15.52 -20.29 -12.07
CA ALA A 17 14.39 -19.37 -12.25
C ALA A 17 14.91 -17.91 -12.19
N PRO A 18 14.40 -16.97 -13.02
CA PRO A 18 14.76 -15.56 -12.91
C PRO A 18 13.97 -14.97 -11.75
N VAL A 19 14.51 -15.06 -10.53
CA VAL A 19 13.99 -14.29 -9.41
C VAL A 19 14.37 -12.84 -9.69
N GLY A 20 13.36 -12.01 -9.96
CA GLY A 20 13.53 -10.57 -10.09
C GLY A 20 14.41 -10.06 -8.95
N THR A 21 15.41 -9.28 -9.32
CA THR A 21 16.42 -8.67 -8.44
C THR A 21 15.78 -8.06 -7.19
N ILE A 22 15.84 -8.79 -6.08
CA ILE A 22 15.75 -8.21 -4.75
C ILE A 22 17.08 -7.49 -4.55
N GLN A 23 17.15 -6.23 -4.99
CA GLN A 23 18.21 -5.34 -4.57
C GLN A 23 17.94 -4.99 -3.10
N ASP A 24 18.40 -5.85 -2.19
CA ASP A 24 18.65 -5.50 -0.79
C ASP A 24 19.83 -4.53 -0.73
N VAL A 25 19.60 -3.29 -1.18
CA VAL A 25 20.55 -2.19 -1.01
C VAL A 25 20.21 -1.54 0.30
N LEU A 26 20.89 -1.97 1.37
CA LEU A 26 21.13 -1.30 2.67
C LEU A 26 19.88 -0.75 3.39
N PRO A 27 19.74 -0.86 4.73
CA PRO A 27 18.66 -0.16 5.42
C PRO A 27 18.88 1.34 5.23
N ALA A 28 18.18 1.92 4.26
CA ALA A 28 18.09 3.36 4.10
C ALA A 28 17.62 3.91 5.44
N ALA A 29 18.26 4.98 5.90
CA ALA A 29 17.98 5.63 7.17
C ALA A 29 16.46 5.70 7.40
N GLY A 30 15.96 4.97 8.43
CA GLY A 30 14.53 4.87 8.75
C GLY A 30 13.90 3.48 8.67
N GLY A 31 14.62 2.43 8.23
CA GLY A 31 14.15 1.04 8.34
C GLY A 31 13.07 0.61 7.33
N PHE A 32 12.63 1.51 6.44
CA PHE A 32 11.71 1.17 5.34
C PHE A 32 12.40 0.33 4.27
N ARG A 33 11.74 -0.76 3.86
CA ARG A 33 12.16 -1.56 2.70
C ARG A 33 11.35 -1.20 1.47
N TYR A 34 12.03 -1.05 0.34
CA TYR A 34 11.39 -0.77 -0.93
C TYR A 34 10.85 -2.07 -1.55
N TYR A 35 9.53 -2.11 -1.75
CA TYR A 35 8.85 -3.10 -2.58
C TYR A 35 8.13 -2.42 -3.74
N SER A 36 8.19 -3.04 -4.91
CA SER A 36 7.46 -2.70 -6.13
C SER A 36 7.04 -3.99 -6.83
N VAL A 37 5.84 -4.00 -7.42
CA VAL A 37 5.37 -5.13 -8.24
C VAL A 37 5.78 -5.01 -9.70
N THR A 38 6.40 -3.88 -10.08
CA THR A 38 6.97 -3.62 -11.40
C THR A 38 8.44 -3.20 -11.30
N PRO A 39 9.25 -3.38 -12.37
CA PRO A 39 10.67 -3.01 -12.36
C PRO A 39 10.92 -1.50 -12.18
N SER A 40 10.02 -0.66 -12.70
CA SER A 40 10.14 0.80 -12.67
C SER A 40 8.77 1.46 -12.80
N VAL A 41 8.63 2.65 -12.22
CA VAL A 41 7.40 3.45 -12.26
C VAL A 41 7.73 4.89 -12.64
N ASP A 42 7.00 5.45 -13.59
CA ASP A 42 7.20 6.84 -14.00
C ASP A 42 6.88 7.81 -12.85
N ARG A 43 7.71 8.84 -12.70
CA ARG A 43 7.51 9.87 -11.68
C ARG A 43 6.41 10.83 -12.10
N ARG A 44 5.39 10.97 -11.27
CA ARG A 44 4.41 12.05 -11.38
C ARG A 44 4.74 13.17 -10.39
N THR A 45 4.78 14.41 -10.88
CA THR A 45 4.97 15.58 -10.01
C THR A 45 3.62 16.03 -9.45
N ALA A 46 3.63 16.92 -8.47
CA ALA A 46 2.39 17.50 -7.96
C ALA A 46 1.56 18.20 -9.05
N ALA A 47 2.20 18.73 -10.10
CA ALA A 47 1.54 19.40 -11.22
C ALA A 47 0.89 18.42 -12.20
N SER A 48 1.55 17.29 -12.49
CA SER A 48 1.03 16.28 -13.44
C SER A 48 0.09 15.26 -12.79
N TYR A 49 0.15 15.10 -11.47
CA TYR A 49 -0.65 14.11 -10.74
C TYR A 49 -2.16 14.36 -10.84
N ARG A 50 -2.91 13.26 -11.00
CA ARG A 50 -4.37 13.21 -11.08
C ARG A 50 -4.84 11.95 -10.35
N LEU A 51 -5.74 12.08 -9.39
CA LEU A 51 -6.43 10.97 -8.72
C LEU A 51 -7.85 10.86 -9.28
N ARG A 52 -8.19 9.74 -9.91
CA ARG A 52 -9.55 9.50 -10.42
C ARG A 52 -10.39 8.83 -9.35
N VAL A 53 -11.59 9.34 -9.09
CA VAL A 53 -12.56 8.74 -8.17
C VAL A 53 -13.88 8.51 -8.92
N GLY A 54 -14.34 7.27 -8.97
CA GLY A 54 -15.48 6.84 -9.78
C GLY A 54 -16.17 5.56 -9.27
N GLY A 55 -16.82 4.85 -10.19
CA GLY A 55 -17.65 3.68 -9.87
C GLY A 55 -19.02 4.08 -9.33
N LEU A 56 -19.44 3.42 -8.25
CA LEU A 56 -20.70 3.63 -7.55
C LEU A 56 -20.69 4.92 -6.69
N VAL A 57 -20.57 6.07 -7.36
CA VAL A 57 -20.59 7.41 -6.77
C VAL A 57 -21.56 8.33 -7.49
N GLU A 58 -22.06 9.34 -6.79
CA GLU A 58 -22.98 10.34 -7.35
C GLU A 58 -22.25 11.35 -8.26
N ARG A 59 -21.04 11.74 -7.87
CA ARG A 59 -20.26 12.81 -8.52
C ARG A 59 -18.83 12.32 -8.81
N PRO A 60 -18.63 11.51 -9.86
CA PRO A 60 -17.29 11.09 -10.28
C PRO A 60 -16.40 12.31 -10.53
N ARG A 61 -15.16 12.26 -10.04
CA ARG A 61 -14.26 13.43 -10.09
C ARG A 61 -12.80 13.00 -10.22
N THR A 62 -12.05 13.80 -10.96
CA THR A 62 -10.57 13.76 -10.93
C THR A 62 -10.06 14.87 -10.02
N PHE A 63 -9.30 14.51 -8.99
CA PHE A 63 -8.66 15.44 -8.07
C PHE A 63 -7.22 15.73 -8.50
N ARG A 64 -6.83 17.01 -8.53
CA ARG A 64 -5.45 17.46 -8.59
C ARG A 64 -4.89 17.57 -7.16
N MET A 65 -3.56 17.71 -7.02
CA MET A 65 -2.95 17.96 -5.71
C MET A 65 -3.54 19.19 -5.00
N ALA A 66 -3.85 20.25 -5.74
CA ALA A 66 -4.48 21.45 -5.19
C ALA A 66 -5.92 21.21 -4.71
N ASP A 67 -6.64 20.24 -5.28
CA ASP A 67 -7.98 19.87 -4.81
C ASP A 67 -7.88 19.08 -3.50
N LEU A 68 -6.95 18.12 -3.42
CA LEU A 68 -6.69 17.35 -2.20
C LEU A 68 -6.27 18.25 -1.03
N ALA A 69 -5.43 19.26 -1.29
CA ALA A 69 -5.00 20.23 -0.29
C ALA A 69 -6.13 21.14 0.25
N ARG A 70 -7.29 21.20 -0.43
CA ARG A 70 -8.47 21.96 0.02
C ARG A 70 -9.42 21.14 0.88
N LEU A 71 -9.28 19.81 0.88
CA LEU A 71 -10.06 18.94 1.76
C LEU A 71 -9.54 19.04 3.20
N ARG A 72 -10.34 18.56 4.16
CA ARG A 72 -9.95 18.55 5.57
C ARG A 72 -8.64 17.76 5.74
N PRO A 73 -7.56 18.37 6.26
CA PRO A 73 -6.32 17.66 6.49
C PRO A 73 -6.48 16.70 7.67
N THR A 74 -5.90 15.52 7.52
CA THR A 74 -5.78 14.51 8.58
C THR A 74 -4.32 14.12 8.73
N ALA A 75 -3.85 14.05 9.97
CA ALA A 75 -2.53 13.57 10.31
C ALA A 75 -2.64 12.53 11.44
N LEU A 76 -1.79 11.52 11.39
CA LEU A 76 -1.69 10.50 12.43
C LEU A 76 -0.28 9.89 12.45
N THR A 77 0.10 9.42 13.64
CA THR A 77 1.34 8.68 13.86
C THR A 77 0.98 7.24 14.14
N ARG A 78 1.49 6.31 13.31
CA ARG A 78 1.26 4.87 13.43
C ARG A 78 2.44 4.11 12.85
N ASP A 79 2.65 2.89 13.35
CA ASP A 79 3.68 2.03 12.78
C ASP A 79 3.31 1.62 11.35
N PHE A 80 4.34 1.33 10.56
CA PHE A 80 4.19 0.64 9.29
C PHE A 80 4.67 -0.80 9.45
N GLN A 81 3.74 -1.76 9.45
CA GLN A 81 4.05 -3.18 9.58
C GLN A 81 3.99 -3.88 8.21
N CYS A 82 5.09 -4.51 7.80
CA CYS A 82 5.08 -5.38 6.63
C CYS A 82 4.69 -6.81 7.01
N VAL A 83 3.98 -7.49 6.10
CA VAL A 83 3.65 -8.92 6.25
C VAL A 83 4.90 -9.82 6.29
N THR A 84 6.05 -9.36 5.77
CA THR A 84 7.32 -10.10 5.88
C THR A 84 8.01 -9.92 7.24
N GLY A 85 7.38 -9.21 8.17
CA GLY A 85 7.74 -9.17 9.59
C GLY A 85 8.58 -7.99 10.03
N TRP A 86 9.09 -7.16 9.12
CA TRP A 86 9.72 -5.90 9.52
C TRP A 86 8.69 -4.81 9.81
N ARG A 87 9.06 -3.91 10.71
CA ARG A 87 8.24 -2.79 11.20
C ARG A 87 9.07 -1.52 11.23
N VAL A 88 8.42 -0.39 10.95
CA VAL A 88 8.95 0.94 11.28
C VAL A 88 7.98 1.59 12.24
N ALA A 89 8.47 1.98 13.41
CA ALA A 89 7.65 2.54 14.48
C ALA A 89 7.36 4.04 14.26
N ASP A 90 6.24 4.51 14.81
CA ASP A 90 5.90 5.93 14.96
C ASP A 90 5.99 6.76 13.67
N VAL A 91 5.54 6.17 12.55
CA VAL A 91 5.60 6.85 11.25
C VAL A 91 4.51 7.92 11.19
N ARG A 92 4.92 9.16 10.94
CA ARG A 92 3.99 10.28 10.78
C ARG A 92 3.46 10.31 9.35
N TRP A 93 2.14 10.28 9.22
CA TRP A 93 1.43 10.39 7.95
C TRP A 93 0.53 11.61 7.96
N ALA A 94 0.41 12.28 6.81
CA ALA A 94 -0.60 13.30 6.61
C ALA A 94 -1.15 13.30 5.18
N GLY A 95 -2.41 13.72 5.06
CA GLY A 95 -3.14 13.75 3.80
C GLY A 95 -4.62 14.03 4.03
N VAL A 96 -5.47 13.30 3.31
CA VAL A 96 -6.92 13.37 3.45
C VAL A 96 -7.41 12.02 3.96
N ALA A 97 -8.27 12.01 4.97
CA ALA A 97 -8.92 10.77 5.38
C ALA A 97 -9.81 10.27 4.22
N LEU A 98 -9.66 9.00 3.84
CA LEU A 98 -10.45 8.42 2.75
C LEU A 98 -11.97 8.67 2.91
N PRO A 99 -12.57 8.60 4.11
CA PRO A 99 -13.99 8.92 4.30
C PRO A 99 -14.37 10.33 3.81
N ASP A 100 -13.52 11.33 4.02
CA ASP A 100 -13.81 12.71 3.60
C ASP A 100 -13.76 12.85 2.07
N LEU A 101 -12.88 12.09 1.42
CA LEU A 101 -12.82 12.03 -0.05
C LEU A 101 -14.07 11.33 -0.62
N LEU A 102 -14.50 10.23 0.02
CA LEU A 102 -15.71 9.49 -0.36
C LEU A 102 -16.98 10.35 -0.19
N ASP A 103 -17.07 11.13 0.89
CA ASP A 103 -18.18 12.07 1.11
C ASP A 103 -18.20 13.20 0.06
N ALA A 104 -17.01 13.64 -0.39
CA ALA A 104 -16.91 14.68 -1.42
C ALA A 104 -17.48 14.24 -2.78
N VAL A 105 -17.48 12.94 -3.09
CA VAL A 105 -18.02 12.38 -4.35
C VAL A 105 -19.42 11.77 -4.19
N GLY A 106 -19.87 11.54 -2.95
CA GLY A 106 -21.18 10.92 -2.65
C GLY A 106 -21.18 9.43 -2.96
N VAL A 107 -21.23 8.58 -1.93
CA VAL A 107 -21.24 7.12 -2.09
C VAL A 107 -22.64 6.62 -2.45
N ALA A 108 -22.78 5.89 -3.56
CA ALA A 108 -24.09 5.37 -3.95
C ALA A 108 -24.58 4.28 -2.97
N PRO A 109 -25.90 4.13 -2.74
CA PRO A 109 -26.44 3.17 -1.76
C PRO A 109 -26.08 1.70 -2.00
N ARG A 110 -25.69 1.33 -3.22
CA ARG A 110 -25.30 -0.04 -3.60
C ARG A 110 -23.81 -0.34 -3.41
N ALA A 111 -22.97 0.67 -3.14
CA ALA A 111 -21.55 0.44 -2.92
C ALA A 111 -21.31 -0.40 -1.65
N ARG A 112 -20.41 -1.37 -1.73
CA ARG A 112 -20.01 -2.26 -0.63
C ARG A 112 -18.51 -2.35 -0.45
N ALA A 113 -17.73 -1.98 -1.46
CA ALA A 113 -16.28 -2.03 -1.43
C ALA A 113 -15.67 -0.88 -2.23
N VAL A 114 -14.35 -0.77 -2.11
CA VAL A 114 -13.53 0.22 -2.81
C VAL A 114 -12.34 -0.49 -3.41
N ARG A 115 -12.15 -0.36 -4.72
CA ARG A 115 -10.97 -0.81 -5.46
C ARG A 115 -10.03 0.35 -5.68
N PHE A 116 -8.74 0.08 -5.58
CA PHE A 116 -7.65 1.02 -5.77
C PHE A 116 -6.74 0.54 -6.89
N THR A 117 -6.23 1.47 -7.67
CA THR A 117 -5.29 1.18 -8.76
C THR A 117 -4.06 2.07 -8.66
N SER A 118 -2.91 1.51 -9.01
CA SER A 118 -1.63 2.20 -9.11
C SER A 118 -1.37 2.67 -10.53
N PHE A 119 -0.67 3.80 -10.67
CA PHE A 119 -0.20 4.25 -11.97
C PHE A 119 1.05 3.51 -12.47
N ASP A 120 1.55 2.51 -11.73
CA ASP A 120 2.46 1.50 -12.27
C ASP A 120 1.77 0.57 -13.30
N GLY A 121 0.42 0.60 -13.36
CA GLY A 121 -0.39 -0.17 -14.31
C GLY A 121 -0.64 -1.62 -13.93
N VAL A 122 -0.15 -2.08 -12.76
CA VAL A 122 -0.21 -3.48 -12.33
C VAL A 122 -0.78 -3.63 -10.93
N TYR A 123 -0.36 -2.81 -9.96
CA TYR A 123 -0.77 -2.97 -8.58
C TYR A 123 -2.22 -2.52 -8.39
N THR A 124 -3.04 -3.45 -7.90
CA THR A 124 -4.41 -3.22 -7.44
C THR A 124 -4.54 -3.60 -5.99
N GLU A 125 -5.51 -2.97 -5.32
CA GLU A 125 -5.86 -3.26 -3.93
C GLU A 125 -7.36 -3.03 -3.73
N SER A 126 -7.95 -3.58 -2.67
CA SER A 126 -9.33 -3.33 -2.29
C SER A 126 -9.56 -3.29 -0.79
N LEU A 127 -10.63 -2.62 -0.38
CA LEU A 127 -11.14 -2.60 0.99
C LEU A 127 -12.66 -2.76 0.96
N THR A 128 -13.25 -3.35 2.00
CA THR A 128 -14.69 -3.18 2.22
C THR A 128 -15.01 -1.70 2.43
N LEU A 129 -16.25 -1.29 2.16
CA LEU A 129 -16.66 0.09 2.42
C LEU A 129 -16.55 0.44 3.90
N GLU A 130 -16.78 -0.52 4.81
CA GLU A 130 -16.58 -0.33 6.24
C GLU A 130 -15.11 -0.03 6.58
N GLN A 131 -14.17 -0.82 6.03
CA GLN A 131 -12.74 -0.59 6.20
C GLN A 131 -12.32 0.77 5.62
N ALA A 132 -12.79 1.10 4.41
CA ALA A 132 -12.53 2.38 3.76
C ALA A 132 -13.13 3.60 4.50
N ARG A 133 -14.16 3.37 5.33
CA ARG A 133 -14.81 4.40 6.16
C ARG A 133 -14.08 4.69 7.47
N ARG A 134 -13.01 3.96 7.79
CA ARG A 134 -12.20 4.23 8.98
C ARG A 134 -11.40 5.53 8.84
N ARG A 135 -11.21 6.23 9.96
CA ARG A 135 -10.49 7.52 10.02
C ARG A 135 -8.97 7.38 9.95
N ASP A 136 -8.45 6.16 10.15
CA ASP A 136 -7.03 5.81 10.05
C ASP A 136 -6.66 5.23 8.67
N VAL A 137 -7.52 5.42 7.66
CA VAL A 137 -7.24 5.16 6.25
C VAL A 137 -7.09 6.48 5.51
N LEU A 138 -5.93 6.69 4.91
CA LEU A 138 -5.54 7.96 4.31
C LEU A 138 -5.23 7.83 2.81
N VAL A 139 -5.64 8.86 2.07
CA VAL A 139 -4.98 9.28 0.84
C VAL A 139 -3.83 10.19 1.27
N ALA A 140 -2.67 9.59 1.48
CA ALA A 140 -1.51 10.23 2.09
C ALA A 140 -0.68 11.01 1.05
N THR A 141 -0.33 12.24 1.38
CA THR A 141 0.49 13.15 0.55
C THR A 141 1.80 13.54 1.23
N ARG A 142 1.90 13.31 2.54
CA ARG A 142 3.09 13.53 3.36
C ARG A 142 3.41 12.31 4.21
N MET A 143 4.71 12.12 4.43
CA MET A 143 5.30 11.10 5.29
C MET A 143 6.49 11.72 6.00
N GLU A 144 6.56 11.55 7.32
CA GLU A 144 7.51 12.26 8.18
C GLU A 144 7.47 13.78 7.95
N ASP A 145 8.64 14.39 7.77
CA ASP A 145 8.80 15.84 7.63
C ASP A 145 8.56 16.34 6.20
N GLY A 146 8.21 15.46 5.26
CA GLY A 146 8.21 15.76 3.84
C GLY A 146 7.00 15.24 3.05
N PRO A 147 6.93 15.55 1.75
CA PRO A 147 6.06 14.87 0.80
C PRO A 147 6.38 13.37 0.77
N VAL A 148 5.38 12.53 0.47
CA VAL A 148 5.64 11.11 0.18
C VAL A 148 6.61 11.05 -1.01
N THR A 149 7.79 10.48 -0.79
CA THR A 149 8.79 10.34 -1.86
C THR A 149 8.34 9.28 -2.86
N HIS A 150 8.93 9.30 -4.06
CA HIS A 150 8.60 8.32 -5.09
C HIS A 150 8.75 6.87 -4.60
N ASP A 151 9.83 6.57 -3.87
CA ASP A 151 10.12 5.22 -3.38
C ASP A 151 9.11 4.74 -2.32
N HIS A 152 8.50 5.68 -1.59
CA HIS A 152 7.41 5.44 -0.66
C HIS A 152 6.02 5.46 -1.30
N GLY A 153 5.93 5.56 -2.63
CA GLY A 153 4.68 5.55 -3.40
C GLY A 153 4.16 6.92 -3.79
N GLY A 154 4.98 7.96 -3.75
CA GLY A 154 4.61 9.34 -4.03
C GLY A 154 4.26 9.62 -5.50
N PRO A 155 3.53 10.71 -5.78
CA PRO A 155 3.27 11.83 -4.87
C PRO A 155 2.09 11.61 -3.92
N VAL A 156 1.30 10.55 -4.13
CA VAL A 156 0.16 10.17 -3.30
C VAL A 156 0.10 8.65 -3.20
N ARG A 157 -0.11 8.13 -1.99
CA ARG A 157 -0.35 6.71 -1.74
C ARG A 157 -1.62 6.49 -0.92
N LEU A 158 -2.13 5.27 -0.99
CA LEU A 158 -3.03 4.77 0.05
C LEU A 158 -2.19 4.37 1.28
N TYR A 159 -2.68 4.72 2.46
CA TYR A 159 -2.16 4.21 3.73
C TYR A 159 -3.31 3.68 4.58
N VAL A 160 -3.20 2.41 4.99
CA VAL A 160 -4.21 1.68 5.76
C VAL A 160 -3.56 1.25 7.07
N ALA A 161 -3.62 2.11 8.08
CA ALA A 161 -2.85 1.93 9.31
C ALA A 161 -3.05 0.58 10.03
N PRO A 162 -4.28 0.03 10.15
CA PRO A 162 -4.48 -1.20 10.94
C PRO A 162 -4.15 -2.50 10.20
N MET A 163 -3.68 -2.42 8.96
CA MET A 163 -3.44 -3.58 8.09
C MET A 163 -1.98 -3.68 7.66
N TYR A 164 -1.56 -4.86 7.21
CA TYR A 164 -0.23 -5.06 6.66
C TYR A 164 0.03 -4.17 5.45
N GLY A 165 1.29 -3.78 5.28
CA GLY A 165 1.73 -2.78 4.32
C GLY A 165 1.37 -3.03 2.85
N TYR A 166 1.02 -4.27 2.47
CA TYR A 166 0.51 -4.54 1.13
C TYR A 166 -0.89 -3.96 0.88
N LYS A 167 -1.70 -3.69 1.92
CA LYS A 167 -2.95 -2.94 1.74
C LYS A 167 -2.73 -1.45 1.49
N SER A 168 -1.54 -0.95 1.78
CA SER A 168 -1.18 0.46 1.60
C SER A 168 -0.61 0.66 0.19
N LEU A 169 -1.47 0.68 -0.82
CA LEU A 169 -1.07 0.77 -2.23
C LEU A 169 -0.22 2.03 -2.54
N LYS A 170 0.91 1.83 -3.21
CA LYS A 170 1.81 2.89 -3.68
C LYS A 170 1.32 3.47 -5.01
N TRP A 171 1.70 4.73 -5.31
CA TRP A 171 1.46 5.38 -6.60
C TRP A 171 -0.02 5.41 -6.98
N LEU A 172 -0.86 5.83 -6.04
CA LEU A 172 -2.32 5.78 -6.16
C LEU A 172 -2.79 6.59 -7.37
N ASP A 173 -3.57 5.97 -8.25
CA ASP A 173 -4.05 6.56 -9.51
C ASP A 173 -5.57 6.61 -9.59
N GLY A 174 -6.24 5.57 -9.08
CA GLY A 174 -7.69 5.44 -9.11
C GLY A 174 -8.27 4.91 -7.81
N ILE A 175 -9.48 5.37 -7.51
CA ILE A 175 -10.39 4.87 -6.48
C ILE A 175 -11.74 4.60 -7.16
N GLU A 176 -12.23 3.38 -7.07
CA GLU A 176 -13.48 2.97 -7.68
C GLU A 176 -14.36 2.30 -6.63
N LEU A 177 -15.57 2.80 -6.43
CA LEU A 177 -16.54 2.14 -5.54
C LEU A 177 -17.25 1.02 -6.29
N THR A 178 -17.26 -0.16 -5.70
CA THR A 178 -17.82 -1.39 -6.27
C THR A 178 -18.89 -1.97 -5.35
N ASP A 179 -19.72 -2.88 -5.85
CA ASP A 179 -20.77 -3.57 -5.08
C ASP A 179 -20.28 -4.83 -4.38
N GLU A 180 -19.05 -5.26 -4.63
CA GLU A 180 -18.36 -6.34 -3.93
C GLU A 180 -16.84 -6.13 -3.86
N VAL A 181 -16.19 -6.83 -2.93
CA VAL A 181 -14.72 -6.82 -2.81
C VAL A 181 -14.12 -7.66 -3.92
N GLU A 182 -13.31 -7.02 -4.77
CA GLU A 182 -12.48 -7.70 -5.77
C GLU A 182 -11.07 -7.90 -5.19
N PRO A 183 -10.53 -9.14 -5.16
CA PRO A 183 -9.15 -9.38 -4.74
C PRO A 183 -8.14 -8.50 -5.47
N GLY A 184 -7.22 -7.89 -4.72
CA GLY A 184 -6.10 -7.13 -5.25
C GLY A 184 -4.94 -8.02 -5.70
N TYR A 185 -3.82 -7.37 -6.06
CA TYR A 185 -2.65 -8.06 -6.60
C TYR A 185 -2.10 -9.15 -5.67
N TRP A 186 -2.00 -8.86 -4.37
CA TRP A 186 -1.42 -9.81 -3.41
C TRP A 186 -2.44 -10.86 -2.97
N GLU A 187 -3.70 -10.49 -2.88
CA GLU A 187 -4.81 -11.39 -2.54
C GLU A 187 -4.97 -12.49 -3.59
N GLU A 188 -4.86 -12.15 -4.88
CA GLU A 188 -4.81 -13.14 -5.98
C GLU A 188 -3.61 -14.11 -5.87
N ARG A 189 -2.61 -13.78 -5.05
CA ARG A 189 -1.39 -14.58 -4.83
C ARG A 189 -1.41 -15.28 -3.46
N GLY A 190 -2.57 -15.35 -2.82
CA GLY A 190 -2.79 -16.12 -1.59
C GLY A 190 -2.55 -15.36 -0.30
N TYR A 191 -2.41 -14.03 -0.35
CA TYR A 191 -2.45 -13.21 0.87
C TYR A 191 -3.90 -12.97 1.31
N ASP A 192 -4.11 -12.78 2.61
CA ASP A 192 -5.44 -12.54 3.16
C ASP A 192 -6.04 -11.21 2.65
N ILE A 193 -7.34 -11.22 2.33
CA ILE A 193 -8.07 -10.03 1.86
C ILE A 193 -8.08 -8.91 2.91
N ASP A 194 -8.33 -9.27 4.16
CA ASP A 194 -8.54 -8.31 5.25
C ASP A 194 -7.22 -7.78 5.85
N ALA A 195 -6.17 -8.60 5.81
CA ALA A 195 -4.80 -8.21 6.16
C ALA A 195 -4.60 -7.51 7.52
N TRP A 196 -5.49 -7.72 8.50
CA TRP A 196 -5.36 -7.12 9.82
C TRP A 196 -4.03 -7.52 10.47
N VAL A 197 -3.28 -6.54 10.96
CA VAL A 197 -2.06 -6.81 11.73
C VAL A 197 -2.42 -7.71 12.92
N GLY A 198 -1.64 -8.78 13.11
CA GLY A 198 -1.83 -9.76 14.18
C GLY A 198 -2.97 -10.77 14.01
N ARG A 199 -3.74 -10.72 12.91
CA ARG A 199 -4.86 -11.64 12.65
C ARG A 199 -4.91 -12.22 11.24
N SER A 200 -3.91 -11.92 10.42
CA SER A 200 -3.87 -12.32 9.02
C SER A 200 -2.52 -12.90 8.62
N ASN A 201 -2.51 -13.69 7.55
CA ASN A 201 -1.36 -14.34 6.94
C ASN A 201 -0.60 -15.26 7.92
N GLY A 202 -1.31 -15.85 8.89
CA GLY A 202 -0.71 -16.70 9.93
C GLY A 202 0.20 -15.97 10.91
N ARG A 203 0.09 -14.65 11.01
CA ARG A 203 0.92 -13.79 11.87
C ARG A 203 0.15 -13.29 13.09
N ASP A 204 0.88 -13.12 14.19
CA ASP A 204 0.41 -12.69 15.51
C ASP A 204 1.08 -11.38 15.99
N ASP A 205 1.56 -10.55 15.05
CA ASP A 205 2.17 -9.26 15.35
C ASP A 205 1.25 -8.36 16.21
N VAL A 206 1.81 -7.71 17.22
CA VAL A 206 1.04 -6.78 18.07
C VAL A 206 0.56 -5.59 17.23
N PRO A 207 -0.76 -5.32 17.12
CA PRO A 207 -1.29 -4.16 16.44
C PRO A 207 -0.92 -2.86 17.14
N THR A 208 -0.76 -1.80 16.37
CA THR A 208 -0.26 -0.48 16.82
C THR A 208 -1.18 0.64 16.39
#